data_AF-A0A0P9K1X9-F1
#
_entry.id   AF-A0A0P9K1X9-F1
#
_cell.length_a   1.000
_cell.length_b   1.000
_cell.length_c   1.000
_cell.angle_alpha   90.00
_cell.angle_beta   90.00
_cell.angle_gamma   90.00
#
_symmetry.space_group_name_H-M   'P 1'
#
loop_
_entity.id
_entity.type
_entity.pdbx_description
1 polymer ?
#
loop_
_entity_poly.entity_id
_entity_poly.type
_entity_poly.pdbx_seq_one_letter_code
_entity_poly.pdbx_strand_id
1 'polypeptide(L)'
;MKAFTYIAICLCVVTALTLILFADNTTPEITSTSLKTQHSSERDEHETITEPQPIVSTLSTQSQRTNQGHLIEITKPQWRFKDGIKSQLSALKLRAKSGDAEASYLLARNFRYCLFAPLNEQMFEDKLEQAYQFTDSTVAIERVREQFTYCQGLESENLNAFYTYLETAATQGFVPAQETLGRVSEKLYMQTQGYASLSRDDYIATRNAFTTQKLALLEQAGKKGSIDALIQLSNLHHSQKAGKLGHVKSFALNQLITQFTNNDEIYNRFSWFVNRQYDKLTAEEHDKASELLEQWSTDIYKNGALYH
;
A
#
# COMPACT_ATOMS: atom_id res chain seq x y z
N MET A 1 13.42 -36.83 56.16
CA MET A 1 12.49 -37.86 55.63
C MET A 1 12.59 -37.85 54.11
N LYS A 2 13.10 -38.96 53.53
CA LYS A 2 13.03 -39.46 52.13
C LYS A 2 13.35 -38.43 51.01
N ALA A 3 14.50 -38.37 50.32
CA ALA A 3 15.48 -39.32 49.76
C ALA A 3 15.08 -40.03 48.45
N PHE A 4 15.95 -39.87 47.42
CA PHE A 4 16.14 -40.64 46.17
C PHE A 4 15.07 -40.48 45.06
N THR A 5 15.31 -40.45 43.74
CA THR A 5 16.42 -40.66 42.76
C THR A 5 15.84 -40.19 41.40
N TYR A 6 16.58 -39.78 40.36
CA TYR A 6 17.09 -40.67 39.31
C TYR A 6 18.01 -39.91 38.33
N ILE A 7 19.14 -40.54 38.03
CA ILE A 7 20.09 -40.23 36.95
C ILE A 7 20.08 -41.41 35.98
N ALA A 8 20.19 -41.08 34.68
CA ALA A 8 20.68 -41.87 33.53
C ALA A 8 19.85 -43.06 33.00
N ILE A 9 19.72 -43.12 31.66
CA ILE A 9 20.27 -44.19 30.81
C ILE A 9 20.45 -43.67 29.37
N CYS A 10 21.63 -43.99 28.82
CA CYS A 10 22.12 -43.74 27.47
C CYS A 10 21.70 -44.83 26.46
N LEU A 11 21.65 -44.40 25.19
CA LEU A 11 22.10 -45.07 23.96
C LEU A 11 21.40 -46.32 23.35
N CYS A 12 21.40 -46.27 22.01
CA CYS A 12 21.40 -47.33 20.99
C CYS A 12 20.06 -47.90 20.50
N VAL A 13 19.66 -47.52 19.27
CA VAL A 13 19.63 -48.45 18.12
C VAL A 13 20.04 -47.71 16.85
N VAL A 14 21.07 -48.25 16.21
CA VAL A 14 21.66 -47.93 14.91
C VAL A 14 20.99 -48.84 13.86
N THR A 15 20.97 -48.38 12.61
CA THR A 15 20.83 -49.12 11.32
C THR A 15 19.48 -49.73 10.91
N ALA A 16 18.91 -49.14 9.84
CA ALA A 16 18.83 -49.74 8.50
C ALA A 16 18.86 -48.56 7.48
N LEU A 17 19.97 -48.28 6.78
CA LEU A 17 20.35 -48.83 5.46
C LEU A 17 19.16 -49.00 4.50
N THR A 18 19.16 -48.60 3.22
CA THR A 18 20.04 -47.91 2.25
C THR A 18 19.22 -47.89 0.95
N LEU A 19 19.60 -47.02 -0.01
CA LEU A 19 19.37 -47.06 -1.48
C LEU A 19 18.72 -45.76 -1.97
N ILE A 20 19.21 -44.96 -2.91
CA ILE A 20 20.41 -44.93 -3.77
C ILE A 20 20.64 -43.44 -4.12
N LEU A 21 21.89 -43.00 -4.07
CA LEU A 21 22.46 -41.80 -4.71
C LEU A 21 22.90 -42.15 -6.16
N PHE A 22 23.22 -41.12 -6.95
CA PHE A 22 23.79 -41.10 -8.32
C PHE A 22 22.75 -41.08 -9.44
N ALA A 23 22.86 -40.31 -10.53
CA ALA A 23 23.73 -39.23 -11.02
C ALA A 23 22.96 -38.67 -12.27
N ASP A 24 23.08 -37.42 -12.71
CA ASP A 24 24.13 -36.86 -13.60
C ASP A 24 23.89 -35.34 -13.67
N ASN A 25 24.87 -34.46 -13.41
CA ASN A 25 25.96 -34.01 -14.27
C ASN A 25 25.52 -33.48 -15.65
N THR A 26 25.58 -32.15 -15.85
CA THR A 26 26.61 -31.47 -16.68
C THR A 26 26.20 -30.03 -17.02
N THR A 27 27.09 -29.09 -16.67
CA THR A 27 27.21 -27.77 -17.29
C THR A 27 28.02 -27.92 -18.59
N PRO A 28 27.85 -27.04 -19.58
CA PRO A 28 29.02 -26.61 -20.32
C PRO A 28 29.12 -25.10 -20.57
N GLU A 29 30.36 -24.63 -20.41
CA GLU A 29 30.94 -23.39 -20.93
C GLU A 29 30.80 -23.28 -22.45
N ILE A 30 30.62 -22.05 -22.95
CA ILE A 30 30.77 -21.73 -24.37
C ILE A 30 32.08 -20.99 -24.55
N THR A 31 33.06 -21.68 -25.15
CA THR A 31 34.27 -21.07 -25.71
C THR A 31 34.10 -20.94 -27.23
N SER A 32 34.54 -19.79 -27.73
CA SER A 32 34.60 -19.32 -29.10
C SER A 32 35.29 -20.26 -30.09
N THR A 33 34.78 -20.36 -31.32
CA THR A 33 35.62 -20.42 -32.54
C THR A 33 34.89 -19.82 -33.74
N SER A 34 35.59 -18.94 -34.44
CA SER A 34 35.24 -18.25 -35.69
C SER A 34 35.42 -19.17 -36.90
N LEU A 35 34.56 -19.06 -37.93
CA LEU A 35 35.04 -19.03 -39.31
C LEU A 35 34.05 -18.38 -40.30
N LYS A 36 34.66 -17.57 -41.16
CA LYS A 36 34.22 -16.59 -42.17
C LYS A 36 33.16 -17.00 -43.21
N THR A 37 32.23 -16.06 -43.41
CA THR A 37 31.89 -15.32 -44.64
C THR A 37 31.46 -16.09 -45.91
N GLN A 38 30.22 -15.84 -46.35
CA GLN A 38 29.95 -15.47 -47.73
C GLN A 38 28.80 -14.47 -47.85
N HIS A 39 29.02 -13.53 -48.75
CA HIS A 39 28.29 -12.29 -48.99
C HIS A 39 27.21 -12.54 -50.05
N SER A 40 25.98 -12.08 -49.81
CA SER A 40 25.13 -11.59 -50.90
C SER A 40 24.23 -10.48 -50.38
N SER A 41 24.30 -9.37 -51.09
CA SER A 41 23.55 -8.14 -50.94
C SER A 41 22.21 -8.28 -51.64
N GLU A 42 21.11 -7.99 -50.96
CA GLU A 42 19.91 -7.45 -51.58
C GLU A 42 19.32 -6.37 -50.66
N ARG A 43 18.98 -5.25 -51.29
CA ARG A 43 18.58 -3.96 -50.73
C ARG A 43 17.08 -3.79 -51.04
N ASP A 44 16.42 -2.94 -50.25
CA ASP A 44 15.02 -2.46 -50.34
C ASP A 44 14.01 -3.40 -49.66
N GLU A 45 13.09 -2.98 -48.79
CA GLU A 45 12.35 -1.72 -48.74
C GLU A 45 12.14 -1.18 -47.31
N HIS A 46 11.87 0.12 -47.27
CA HIS A 46 11.61 0.97 -46.12
C HIS A 46 10.18 0.72 -45.60
N GLU A 47 10.01 -0.13 -44.59
CA GLU A 47 8.72 -0.28 -43.92
C GLU A 47 8.58 0.79 -42.81
N THR A 48 7.67 1.73 -43.07
CA THR A 48 7.32 2.82 -42.17
C THR A 48 6.71 2.23 -40.89
N ILE A 49 7.37 2.42 -39.75
CA ILE A 49 6.85 2.06 -38.43
C ILE A 49 5.58 2.89 -38.20
N THR A 50 4.42 2.25 -38.41
CA THR A 50 3.13 2.81 -38.05
C THR A 50 2.98 2.68 -36.53
N GLU A 51 2.91 3.82 -35.85
CA GLU A 51 2.58 3.94 -34.44
C GLU A 51 1.25 3.20 -34.16
N PRO A 52 1.19 2.27 -33.19
CA PRO A 52 -0.05 1.56 -32.90
C PRO A 52 -1.07 2.55 -32.34
N GLN A 53 -2.13 2.80 -33.12
CA GLN A 53 -3.27 3.58 -32.68
C GLN A 53 -3.92 2.92 -31.46
N PRO A 54 -4.43 3.72 -30.49
CA PRO A 54 -5.13 3.18 -29.34
C PRO A 54 -6.37 2.42 -29.82
N ILE A 55 -6.52 1.19 -29.32
CA ILE A 55 -7.75 0.42 -29.50
C ILE A 55 -8.85 1.18 -28.76
N VAL A 56 -9.62 1.98 -29.50
CA VAL A 56 -10.97 2.39 -29.11
C VAL A 56 -11.81 1.12 -29.21
N SER A 57 -11.69 0.27 -28.20
CA SER A 57 -12.45 -0.96 -28.13
C SER A 57 -13.88 -0.57 -27.85
N THR A 58 -14.73 -0.91 -28.80
CA THR A 58 -16.19 -0.91 -28.73
C THR A 58 -16.66 -1.83 -27.61
N LEU A 59 -16.52 -1.40 -26.36
CA LEU A 59 -17.48 -1.72 -25.32
C LEU A 59 -18.65 -0.75 -25.53
N SER A 60 -19.74 -1.29 -26.05
CA SER A 60 -21.10 -0.78 -25.97
C SER A 60 -21.22 0.59 -25.30
N THR A 61 -21.18 1.66 -26.08
CA THR A 61 -21.43 3.05 -25.66
C THR A 61 -22.93 3.27 -25.40
N GLN A 62 -23.56 2.34 -24.69
CA GLN A 62 -24.97 2.33 -24.39
C GLN A 62 -25.25 1.77 -22.99
N SER A 63 -24.34 1.99 -22.03
CA SER A 63 -24.78 2.23 -20.67
C SER A 63 -25.20 3.70 -20.61
N GLN A 64 -26.46 3.92 -20.29
CA GLN A 64 -27.09 5.23 -20.26
C GLN A 64 -26.19 6.23 -19.52
N ARG A 65 -25.76 7.29 -20.21
CA ARG A 65 -25.32 8.55 -19.54
C ARG A 65 -26.57 9.21 -18.93
N THR A 66 -27.20 8.54 -17.97
CA THR A 66 -28.26 9.10 -17.16
C THR A 66 -27.61 10.06 -16.17
N ASN A 67 -27.66 11.36 -16.47
CA ASN A 67 -27.38 12.48 -15.57
C ASN A 67 -26.25 12.22 -14.55
N GLN A 68 -25.02 12.04 -15.03
CA GLN A 68 -23.84 12.06 -14.17
C GLN A 68 -23.69 13.47 -13.60
N GLY A 69 -24.15 13.65 -12.36
CA GLY A 69 -24.07 14.93 -11.66
C GLY A 69 -22.62 15.41 -11.56
N HIS A 70 -22.43 16.73 -11.55
CA HIS A 70 -21.11 17.32 -11.35
C HIS A 70 -20.55 16.89 -9.98
N LEU A 71 -19.41 16.20 -9.98
CA LEU A 71 -18.72 15.77 -8.76
C LEU A 71 -17.94 16.94 -8.17
N ILE A 72 -18.03 17.13 -6.86
CA ILE A 72 -17.28 18.17 -6.15
C ILE A 72 -15.90 17.65 -5.82
N GLU A 73 -14.85 18.34 -6.26
CA GLU A 73 -13.48 18.04 -5.86
C GLU A 73 -13.24 18.47 -4.39
N ILE A 74 -12.80 17.53 -3.55
CA ILE A 74 -12.49 17.75 -2.15
C ILE A 74 -10.99 17.67 -1.96
N THR A 75 -10.40 18.78 -1.48
CA THR A 75 -9.00 18.82 -1.07
C THR A 75 -8.83 18.23 0.32
N LYS A 76 -7.87 17.33 0.49
CA LYS A 76 -7.54 16.72 1.79
C LYS A 76 -7.01 17.79 2.76
N PRO A 77 -7.35 17.71 4.07
CA PRO A 77 -6.85 18.68 5.05
C PRO A 77 -5.33 18.75 5.10
N GLN A 78 -4.79 19.97 5.14
CA GLN A 78 -3.38 20.18 5.42
C GLN A 78 -3.09 19.78 6.87
N TRP A 79 -2.29 18.74 7.03
CA TRP A 79 -2.03 18.16 8.35
C TRP A 79 -0.83 18.77 9.06
N ARG A 80 0.06 19.45 8.33
CA ARG A 80 1.24 20.12 8.90
C ARG A 80 0.92 21.55 9.31
N PHE A 81 1.46 21.94 10.45
CA PHE A 81 1.35 23.30 10.97
C PHE A 81 2.69 24.04 10.84
N LYS A 82 2.66 25.30 10.43
CA LYS A 82 3.87 26.11 10.20
C LYS A 82 4.79 26.18 11.41
N ASP A 83 4.21 26.34 12.61
CA ASP A 83 4.94 26.49 13.87
C ASP A 83 5.04 25.18 14.66
N GLY A 84 4.88 24.04 13.97
CA GLY A 84 4.84 22.72 14.60
C GLY A 84 3.51 22.39 15.28
N ILE A 85 3.38 21.13 15.72
CA ILE A 85 2.12 20.59 16.26
C ILE A 85 1.83 21.05 17.70
N LYS A 86 2.86 21.44 18.46
CA LYS A 86 2.72 21.78 19.89
C LYS A 86 1.64 22.82 20.15
N SER A 87 1.57 23.88 19.35
CA SER A 87 0.61 24.98 19.50
C SER A 87 -0.84 24.53 19.29
N GLN A 88 -1.06 23.47 18.52
CA GLN A 88 -2.40 22.98 18.16
C GLN A 88 -2.87 21.81 19.04
N LEU A 89 -1.95 21.19 19.80
CA LEU A 89 -2.18 19.91 20.44
C LEU A 89 -3.40 19.90 21.37
N SER A 90 -3.52 20.89 22.26
CA SER A 90 -4.61 20.95 23.24
C SER A 90 -5.98 21.16 22.56
N ALA A 91 -6.03 22.05 21.57
CA ALA A 91 -7.26 22.32 20.82
C ALA A 91 -7.70 21.10 20.00
N LEU A 92 -6.76 20.43 19.32
CA LEU A 92 -7.05 19.22 18.55
C LEU A 92 -7.50 18.07 19.46
N LYS A 93 -6.85 17.86 20.62
CA LYS A 93 -7.28 16.83 21.59
C LYS A 93 -8.70 17.09 22.09
N LEU A 94 -9.05 18.33 22.38
CA LEU A 94 -10.39 18.71 22.82
C LEU A 94 -11.44 18.43 21.73
N ARG A 95 -11.17 18.86 20.50
CA ARG A 95 -12.06 18.62 19.34
C ARG A 95 -12.23 17.13 19.04
N ALA A 96 -11.14 16.37 19.05
CA ALA A 96 -11.17 14.92 18.84
C ALA A 96 -12.03 14.23 19.93
N LYS A 97 -11.88 14.65 21.19
CA LYS A 97 -12.71 14.15 22.30
C LYS A 97 -14.20 14.49 22.14
N SER A 98 -14.54 15.58 21.47
CA SER A 98 -15.93 15.93 21.13
C SER A 98 -16.46 15.24 19.86
N GLY A 99 -15.72 14.29 19.28
CA GLY A 99 -16.15 13.53 18.10
C GLY A 99 -15.80 14.16 16.75
N ASP A 100 -14.89 15.13 16.72
CA ASP A 100 -14.42 15.72 15.47
C ASP A 100 -13.45 14.76 14.75
N ALA A 101 -13.92 14.20 13.64
CA ALA A 101 -13.18 13.25 12.83
C ALA A 101 -11.93 13.87 12.17
N GLU A 102 -12.02 15.13 11.75
CA GLU A 102 -10.89 15.83 11.16
C GLU A 102 -9.82 16.12 12.21
N ALA A 103 -10.20 16.56 13.42
CA ALA A 103 -9.24 16.75 14.50
C ALA A 103 -8.55 15.43 14.89
N SER A 104 -9.29 14.33 14.94
CA SER A 104 -8.74 12.98 15.16
C SER A 104 -7.76 12.60 14.04
N TYR A 105 -8.12 12.85 12.78
CA TYR A 105 -7.24 12.64 11.64
C TYR A 105 -5.95 13.48 11.72
N LEU A 106 -6.04 14.76 12.06
CA LEU A 106 -4.90 15.67 12.18
C LEU A 106 -3.96 15.22 13.30
N LEU A 107 -4.49 14.80 14.46
CA LEU A 107 -3.67 14.20 15.54
C LEU A 107 -2.97 12.94 15.06
N ALA A 108 -3.69 12.03 14.40
CA ALA A 108 -3.12 10.80 13.87
C ALA A 108 -1.98 11.04 12.88
N ARG A 109 -2.16 11.96 11.93
CA ARG A 109 -1.13 12.31 10.93
C ARG A 109 0.13 12.85 11.61
N ASN A 110 -0.04 13.76 12.57
CA ASN A 110 1.08 14.37 13.28
C ASN A 110 1.80 13.39 14.20
N PHE A 111 1.06 12.59 14.98
CA PHE A 111 1.66 11.60 15.88
C PHE A 111 2.42 10.53 15.10
N ARG A 112 1.88 10.09 13.96
CA ARG A 112 2.58 9.16 13.06
C ARG A 112 3.88 9.76 12.51
N TYR A 113 3.86 11.04 12.11
CA TYR A 113 5.07 11.71 11.63
C TYR A 113 6.14 11.82 12.73
N CYS A 114 5.71 12.10 13.96
CA CYS A 114 6.57 12.27 15.12
C CYS A 114 6.97 10.95 15.82
N LEU A 115 6.37 9.81 15.46
CA LEU A 115 6.51 8.53 16.15
C LEU A 115 7.96 8.11 16.41
N PHE A 116 8.86 8.42 15.48
CA PHE A 116 10.29 8.12 15.58
C PHE A 116 11.16 9.38 15.50
N ALA A 117 10.59 10.55 15.78
CA ALA A 117 11.33 11.80 15.85
C ALA A 117 12.23 11.81 17.10
N PRO A 118 13.39 12.49 17.05
CA PRO A 118 14.06 12.88 18.29
C PRO A 118 13.17 13.86 19.06
N LEU A 119 12.93 13.59 20.36
CA LEU A 119 12.06 14.44 21.20
C LEU A 119 12.82 15.22 22.25
N ASN A 120 14.13 14.97 22.38
CA ASN A 120 15.06 15.66 23.26
C ASN A 120 16.44 15.73 22.61
N GLU A 121 17.33 16.53 23.20
CA GLU A 121 18.66 16.81 22.66
C GLU A 121 19.51 15.54 22.48
N GLN A 122 19.49 14.64 23.47
CA GLN A 122 20.27 13.40 23.37
C GLN A 122 19.82 12.55 22.19
N MET A 123 18.51 12.34 22.03
CA MET A 123 17.96 11.59 20.89
C MET A 123 18.26 12.28 19.55
N PHE A 124 18.34 13.60 19.55
CA PHE A 124 18.66 14.40 18.36
C PHE A 124 20.10 14.16 17.93
N GLU A 125 21.05 14.28 18.84
CA GLU A 125 22.48 14.00 18.58
C GLU A 125 22.70 12.53 18.16
N ASP A 126 22.10 11.58 18.87
CA ASP A 126 22.20 10.14 18.52
C ASP A 126 21.70 9.86 17.09
N LYS A 127 20.62 10.53 16.66
CA LYS A 127 20.06 10.38 15.31
C LYS A 127 20.88 11.12 14.25
N LEU A 128 21.50 12.26 14.59
CA LEU A 128 22.42 12.93 13.70
C LEU A 128 23.65 12.06 13.44
N GLU A 129 24.24 11.47 14.48
CA GLU A 129 25.37 10.54 14.35
C GLU A 129 25.04 9.38 13.39
N GLN A 130 23.86 8.76 13.56
CA GLN A 130 23.39 7.72 12.64
C GLN A 130 23.21 8.24 11.21
N ALA A 131 22.68 9.46 11.04
CA ALA A 131 22.48 10.06 9.72
C ALA A 131 23.79 10.33 8.98
N TYR A 132 24.86 10.69 9.70
CA TYR A 132 26.19 10.89 9.11
C TYR A 132 26.81 9.61 8.55
N GLN A 133 26.34 8.42 8.95
CA GLN A 133 26.85 7.15 8.43
C GLN A 133 26.36 6.82 7.01
N PHE A 134 25.36 7.55 6.50
CA PHE A 134 24.84 7.34 5.14
C PHE A 134 25.66 8.08 4.09
N THR A 135 25.76 7.48 2.90
CA THR A 135 26.46 8.05 1.74
C THR A 135 25.81 9.32 1.20
N ASP A 136 24.51 9.50 1.43
CA ASP A 136 23.76 10.74 1.16
C ASP A 136 23.19 11.29 2.48
N SER A 137 24.10 11.74 3.34
CA SER A 137 23.78 12.16 4.71
C SER A 137 22.98 13.47 4.77
N THR A 138 23.10 14.36 3.77
CA THR A 138 22.47 15.69 3.80
C THR A 138 20.94 15.62 3.95
N VAL A 139 20.27 14.79 3.13
CA VAL A 139 18.81 14.65 3.20
C VAL A 139 18.37 14.02 4.53
N ALA A 140 19.14 13.04 5.02
CA ALA A 140 18.86 12.39 6.30
C ALA A 140 19.02 13.36 7.48
N ILE A 141 20.09 14.16 7.48
CA ILE A 141 20.37 15.19 8.49
C ILE A 141 19.26 16.24 8.52
N GLU A 142 18.88 16.78 7.36
CA GLU A 142 17.82 17.80 7.28
C GLU A 142 16.48 17.26 7.75
N ARG A 143 16.17 15.99 7.45
CA ARG A 143 14.96 15.34 7.98
C ARG A 143 15.00 15.18 9.49
N VAL A 144 16.15 14.84 10.08
CA VAL A 144 16.29 14.74 11.55
C VAL A 144 16.10 16.11 12.19
N ARG A 145 16.69 17.18 11.62
CA ARG A 145 16.50 18.57 12.06
C ARG A 145 15.04 19.01 11.98
N GLU A 146 14.41 18.82 10.83
CA GLU A 146 13.00 19.15 10.60
C GLU A 146 12.10 18.46 11.64
N GLN A 147 12.28 17.15 11.84
CA GLN A 147 11.48 16.38 12.78
C GLN A 147 11.70 16.81 14.23
N PHE A 148 12.94 17.11 14.63
CA PHE A 148 13.25 17.59 15.96
C PHE A 148 12.50 18.90 16.27
N THR A 149 12.59 19.87 15.37
CA THR A 149 11.91 21.16 15.52
C THR A 149 10.39 21.00 15.48
N TYR A 150 9.86 20.24 14.54
CA TYR A 150 8.41 20.11 14.35
C TYR A 150 7.71 19.38 15.52
N CYS A 151 8.35 18.34 16.06
CA CYS A 151 7.79 17.44 17.06
C CYS A 151 8.12 17.83 18.50
N GLN A 152 8.79 18.96 18.71
CA GLN A 152 9.21 19.42 20.02
C GLN A 152 8.01 19.60 20.98
N GLY A 153 8.17 19.13 22.22
CA GLY A 153 7.13 19.22 23.26
C GLY A 153 6.04 18.14 23.18
N LEU A 154 6.23 17.13 22.33
CA LEU A 154 5.49 15.88 22.40
C LEU A 154 6.18 14.88 23.34
N GLU A 155 5.37 14.01 23.95
CA GLU A 155 5.84 12.91 24.80
C GLU A 155 5.71 11.59 24.04
N SER A 156 6.74 10.74 24.11
CA SER A 156 6.82 9.47 23.38
C SER A 156 5.65 8.53 23.67
N GLU A 157 5.19 8.49 24.93
CA GLU A 157 4.09 7.63 25.37
C GLU A 157 2.78 7.91 24.63
N ASN A 158 2.58 9.15 24.19
CA ASN A 158 1.36 9.57 23.50
C ASN A 158 1.39 9.28 21.98
N LEU A 159 2.56 9.04 21.39
CA LEU A 159 2.69 8.95 19.93
C LEU A 159 2.10 7.65 19.37
N ASN A 160 2.11 6.56 20.14
CA ASN A 160 1.48 5.30 19.73
C ASN A 160 -0.05 5.42 19.58
N ALA A 161 -0.67 6.44 20.21
CA ALA A 161 -2.09 6.73 20.03
C ALA A 161 -2.46 7.21 18.62
N PHE A 162 -1.48 7.41 17.72
CA PHE A 162 -1.76 7.78 16.33
C PHE A 162 -2.75 6.82 15.67
N TYR A 163 -2.64 5.51 15.95
CA TYR A 163 -3.52 4.51 15.36
C TYR A 163 -4.96 4.66 15.86
N THR A 164 -5.14 4.80 17.18
CA THR A 164 -6.46 4.99 17.79
C THR A 164 -7.17 6.22 17.22
N TYR A 165 -6.47 7.35 17.11
CA TYR A 165 -7.04 8.55 16.49
C TYR A 165 -7.36 8.34 15.00
N LEU A 166 -6.50 7.62 14.27
CA LEU A 166 -6.69 7.33 12.85
C LEU A 166 -7.90 6.44 12.61
N GLU A 167 -8.00 5.36 13.38
CA GLU A 167 -9.10 4.41 13.35
C GLU A 167 -10.42 5.07 13.75
N THR A 168 -10.42 5.92 14.78
CA THR A 168 -11.60 6.69 15.18
C THR A 168 -12.12 7.55 14.03
N ALA A 169 -11.25 8.33 13.38
CA ALA A 169 -11.65 9.15 12.23
C ALA A 169 -12.12 8.29 11.04
N ALA A 170 -11.42 7.19 10.75
CA ALA A 170 -11.73 6.32 9.62
C ALA A 170 -13.07 5.58 9.80
N THR A 171 -13.37 5.12 11.02
CA THR A 171 -14.63 4.43 11.35
C THR A 171 -15.82 5.38 11.41
N GLN A 172 -15.59 6.68 11.71
CA GLN A 172 -16.57 7.75 11.52
C GLN A 172 -16.82 8.11 10.04
N GLY A 173 -16.12 7.46 9.11
CA GLY A 173 -16.32 7.62 7.67
C GLY A 173 -15.54 8.79 7.06
N PHE A 174 -14.55 9.34 7.76
CA PHE A 174 -13.69 10.41 7.25
C PHE A 174 -12.73 9.87 6.20
N VAL A 175 -13.01 10.14 4.93
CA VAL A 175 -12.32 9.55 3.77
C VAL A 175 -10.79 9.72 3.83
N PRO A 176 -10.22 10.90 4.15
CA PRO A 176 -8.76 11.04 4.27
C PRO A 176 -8.13 10.13 5.35
N ALA A 177 -8.87 9.82 6.42
CA ALA A 177 -8.40 8.88 7.45
C ALA A 177 -8.45 7.43 6.97
N GLN A 178 -9.51 7.03 6.26
CA GLN A 178 -9.64 5.71 5.65
C GLN A 178 -8.47 5.43 4.68
N GLU A 179 -8.15 6.39 3.82
CA GLU A 179 -6.99 6.33 2.93
C GLU A 179 -5.66 6.19 3.68
N THR A 180 -5.49 6.99 4.74
CA THR A 180 -4.24 7.04 5.51
C THR A 180 -4.03 5.75 6.31
N LEU A 181 -5.12 5.15 6.82
CA LEU A 181 -5.11 3.84 7.47
C LEU A 181 -4.72 2.75 6.47
N GLY A 182 -5.19 2.86 5.23
CA GLY A 182 -4.72 2.05 4.09
C GLY A 182 -3.19 2.02 3.91
N ARG A 183 -2.50 3.09 4.30
CA ARG A 183 -1.03 3.19 4.22
C ARG A 183 -0.31 2.73 5.48
N VAL A 184 -1.02 2.27 6.51
CA VAL A 184 -0.41 1.62 7.68
C VAL A 184 -0.05 0.18 7.30
N SER A 185 1.19 -0.20 7.53
CA SER A 185 1.65 -1.57 7.30
C SER A 185 1.27 -2.46 8.48
N GLU A 186 1.03 -3.74 8.19
CA GLU A 186 0.79 -4.76 9.20
C GLU A 186 1.91 -4.77 10.26
N LYS A 187 3.18 -4.71 9.83
CA LYS A 187 4.33 -4.63 10.74
C LYS A 187 4.25 -3.43 11.68
N LEU A 188 3.97 -2.23 11.15
CA LEU A 188 3.89 -1.02 11.97
C LEU A 188 2.73 -1.10 12.96
N TYR A 189 1.57 -1.58 12.52
CA TYR A 189 0.42 -1.82 13.39
C TYR A 189 0.78 -2.78 14.53
N MET A 190 1.30 -3.97 14.20
CA MET A 190 1.65 -4.97 15.21
C MET A 190 2.70 -4.45 16.21
N GLN A 191 3.68 -3.67 15.76
CA GLN A 191 4.70 -3.08 16.63
C GLN A 191 4.13 -2.01 17.56
N THR A 192 3.40 -1.05 17.01
CA THR A 192 2.93 0.13 17.76
C THR A 192 1.76 -0.17 18.70
N GLN A 193 0.99 -1.22 18.41
CA GLN A 193 -0.11 -1.67 19.26
C GLN A 193 0.30 -2.74 20.27
N GLY A 194 1.61 -3.03 20.41
CA GLY A 194 2.11 -3.98 21.41
C GLY A 194 1.89 -5.46 21.07
N TYR A 195 1.56 -5.78 19.81
CA TYR A 195 1.28 -7.13 19.34
C TYR A 195 2.49 -7.87 18.77
N ALA A 196 3.68 -7.27 18.81
CA ALA A 196 4.91 -7.85 18.23
C ALA A 196 5.33 -9.17 18.90
N SER A 197 4.99 -9.37 20.18
CA SER A 197 5.39 -10.53 20.98
C SER A 197 4.25 -11.54 21.21
N LEU A 198 3.16 -11.43 20.46
CA LEU A 198 2.07 -12.42 20.51
C LEU A 198 2.56 -13.81 20.11
N SER A 199 1.81 -14.84 20.56
CA SER A 199 1.98 -16.19 20.04
C SER A 199 1.81 -16.20 18.51
N ARG A 200 2.36 -17.21 17.82
CA ARG A 200 2.26 -17.30 16.36
C ARG A 200 0.81 -17.19 15.86
N ASP A 201 -0.10 -17.92 16.50
CA ASP A 201 -1.50 -18.00 16.07
C ASP A 201 -2.23 -16.68 16.36
N ASP A 202 -2.02 -16.09 17.54
CA ASP A 202 -2.61 -14.79 17.90
C ASP A 202 -2.07 -13.67 17.02
N TYR A 203 -0.78 -13.71 16.67
CA TYR A 203 -0.16 -12.76 15.76
C TYR A 203 -0.81 -12.84 14.38
N ILE A 204 -0.99 -14.04 13.83
CA ILE A 204 -1.62 -14.25 12.53
C ILE A 204 -3.08 -13.78 12.55
N ALA A 205 -3.85 -14.15 13.58
CA ALA A 205 -5.24 -13.75 13.73
C ALA A 205 -5.38 -12.22 13.81
N THR A 206 -4.57 -11.57 14.66
CA THR A 206 -4.59 -10.11 14.86
C THR A 206 -4.19 -9.37 13.58
N ARG A 207 -3.15 -9.82 12.90
CA ARG A 207 -2.72 -9.25 11.62
C ARG A 207 -3.82 -9.37 10.56
N ASN A 208 -4.42 -10.56 10.42
CA ASN A 208 -5.46 -10.79 9.42
C ASN A 208 -6.73 -9.97 9.71
N ALA A 209 -7.09 -9.77 10.98
CA ALA A 209 -8.19 -8.89 11.38
C ALA A 209 -7.91 -7.44 10.97
N PHE A 210 -6.70 -6.94 11.23
CA PHE A 210 -6.28 -5.61 10.77
C PHE A 210 -6.33 -5.47 9.24
N THR A 211 -5.81 -6.45 8.50
CA THR A 211 -5.86 -6.44 7.03
C THR A 211 -7.29 -6.43 6.50
N THR A 212 -8.20 -7.16 7.14
CA THR A 212 -9.63 -7.18 6.79
C THR A 212 -10.30 -5.82 7.02
N GLN A 213 -10.08 -5.21 8.19
CA GLN A 213 -10.60 -3.88 8.51
C GLN A 213 -10.06 -2.83 7.53
N LYS A 214 -8.76 -2.88 7.25
CA LYS A 214 -8.09 -2.00 6.29
C LYS A 214 -8.71 -2.08 4.89
N LEU A 215 -8.98 -3.30 4.39
CA LEU A 215 -9.63 -3.48 3.10
C LEU A 215 -11.04 -2.88 3.10
N ALA A 216 -11.84 -3.16 4.13
CA ALA A 216 -13.21 -2.62 4.23
C ALA A 216 -13.23 -1.08 4.25
N LEU A 217 -12.31 -0.44 4.97
CA LEU A 217 -12.22 1.02 5.02
C LEU A 217 -11.75 1.63 3.68
N LEU A 218 -10.82 0.96 2.99
CA LEU A 218 -10.40 1.38 1.65
C LEU A 218 -11.54 1.24 0.64
N GLU A 219 -12.35 0.16 0.71
CA GLU A 219 -13.53 -0.01 -0.14
C GLU A 219 -14.56 1.10 0.10
N GLN A 220 -14.80 1.48 1.36
CA GLN A 220 -15.66 2.62 1.69
C GLN A 220 -15.13 3.94 1.11
N ALA A 221 -13.83 4.20 1.26
CA ALA A 221 -13.21 5.42 0.71
C ALA A 221 -13.27 5.46 -0.82
N GLY A 222 -12.99 4.34 -1.50
CA GLY A 222 -13.06 4.23 -2.95
C GLY A 222 -14.47 4.49 -3.48
N LYS A 223 -15.49 3.90 -2.84
CA LYS A 223 -16.92 4.15 -3.15
C LYS A 223 -17.37 5.58 -2.87
N LYS A 224 -16.67 6.30 -2.00
CA LYS A 224 -16.88 7.74 -1.74
C LYS A 224 -16.06 8.65 -2.68
N GLY A 225 -15.39 8.09 -3.69
CA GLY A 225 -14.67 8.85 -4.70
C GLY A 225 -13.20 9.12 -4.39
N SER A 226 -12.59 8.37 -3.47
CA SER A 226 -11.15 8.47 -3.22
C SER A 226 -10.33 7.75 -4.28
N ILE A 227 -9.66 8.52 -5.16
CA ILE A 227 -8.74 7.98 -6.16
C ILE A 227 -7.57 7.24 -5.48
N ASP A 228 -7.05 7.81 -4.39
CA ASP A 228 -5.96 7.22 -3.61
C ASP A 228 -6.33 5.87 -2.99
N ALA A 229 -7.58 5.70 -2.54
CA ALA A 229 -8.07 4.42 -2.04
C ALA A 229 -8.24 3.40 -3.16
N LEU A 230 -8.78 3.80 -4.32
CA LEU A 230 -8.89 2.94 -5.50
C LEU A 230 -7.52 2.43 -5.95
N ILE A 231 -6.51 3.30 -6.00
CA ILE A 231 -5.12 2.93 -6.32
C ILE A 231 -4.59 1.89 -5.32
N GLN A 232 -4.80 2.10 -4.03
CA GLN A 232 -4.34 1.17 -3.00
C GLN A 232 -5.03 -0.19 -3.12
N LEU A 233 -6.35 -0.22 -3.34
CA LEU A 233 -7.11 -1.46 -3.54
C LEU A 233 -6.66 -2.21 -4.79
N SER A 234 -6.47 -1.51 -5.92
CA SER A 234 -6.03 -2.16 -7.15
C SER A 234 -4.68 -2.86 -6.95
N ASN A 235 -3.73 -2.20 -6.29
CA ASN A 235 -2.43 -2.80 -5.97
C ASN A 235 -2.53 -4.00 -5.01
N LEU A 236 -3.42 -3.92 -4.02
CA LEU A 236 -3.66 -5.03 -3.07
C LEU A 236 -4.29 -6.24 -3.76
N HIS A 237 -5.26 -6.02 -4.65
CA HIS A 237 -5.87 -7.10 -5.43
C HIS A 237 -4.91 -7.68 -6.46
N HIS A 238 -4.11 -6.86 -7.13
CA HIS A 238 -3.09 -7.31 -8.08
C HIS A 238 -2.02 -8.21 -7.42
N SER A 239 -1.55 -7.83 -6.23
CA SER A 239 -0.58 -8.62 -5.47
C SER A 239 -1.16 -9.89 -4.82
N GLN A 240 -2.43 -10.24 -5.12
CA GLN A 240 -3.18 -11.35 -4.55
C GLN A 240 -3.30 -11.33 -3.02
N LYS A 241 -3.06 -10.19 -2.39
CA LYS A 241 -3.21 -10.03 -0.93
C LYS A 241 -4.67 -9.93 -0.48
N ALA A 242 -5.63 -9.91 -1.42
CA ALA A 242 -7.03 -9.59 -1.16
C ALA A 242 -8.05 -10.54 -1.84
N GLY A 243 -7.78 -11.86 -1.82
CA GLY A 243 -8.78 -12.90 -2.12
C GLY A 243 -8.89 -13.35 -3.58
N LYS A 244 -9.91 -14.17 -3.88
CA LYS A 244 -10.19 -14.74 -5.21
C LYS A 244 -10.54 -13.63 -6.22
N LEU A 245 -10.21 -13.84 -7.51
CA LEU A 245 -10.46 -12.90 -8.61
C LEU A 245 -9.77 -11.52 -8.44
N GLY A 246 -8.60 -11.50 -7.79
CA GLY A 246 -7.85 -10.26 -7.58
C GLY A 246 -7.46 -9.54 -8.88
N HIS A 247 -7.18 -10.27 -9.96
CA HIS A 247 -6.91 -9.65 -11.26
C HIS A 247 -8.14 -8.96 -11.85
N VAL A 248 -9.33 -9.57 -11.75
CA VAL A 248 -10.60 -8.97 -12.20
C VAL A 248 -10.92 -7.70 -11.41
N LYS A 249 -10.79 -7.76 -10.08
CA LYS A 249 -11.01 -6.57 -9.23
C LYS A 249 -10.00 -5.47 -9.52
N SER A 250 -8.72 -5.82 -9.69
CA SER A 250 -7.69 -4.84 -10.05
C SER A 250 -8.00 -4.18 -11.39
N PHE A 251 -8.42 -4.95 -12.40
CA PHE A 251 -8.81 -4.44 -13.70
C PHE A 251 -9.95 -3.42 -13.60
N ALA A 252 -11.05 -3.78 -12.93
CA ALA A 252 -12.20 -2.89 -12.74
C ALA A 252 -11.84 -1.62 -11.95
N LEU A 253 -11.02 -1.74 -10.89
CA LEU A 253 -10.54 -0.59 -10.13
C LEU A 253 -9.61 0.31 -10.95
N ASN A 254 -8.79 -0.25 -11.84
CA ASN A 254 -7.97 0.54 -12.77
C ASN A 254 -8.85 1.35 -13.73
N GLN A 255 -9.95 0.76 -14.23
CA GLN A 255 -10.92 1.49 -15.05
C GLN A 255 -11.57 2.63 -14.26
N LEU A 256 -12.01 2.40 -13.02
CA LEU A 256 -12.55 3.46 -12.16
C LEU A 256 -11.54 4.60 -11.96
N ILE A 257 -10.26 4.28 -11.74
CA ILE A 257 -9.20 5.29 -11.60
C ILE A 257 -9.09 6.13 -12.87
N THR A 258 -9.07 5.50 -14.05
CA THR A 258 -9.00 6.23 -15.34
C THR A 258 -10.25 7.07 -15.61
N GLN A 259 -11.42 6.63 -15.13
CA GLN A 259 -12.68 7.34 -15.31
C GLN A 259 -12.76 8.62 -14.46
N PHE A 260 -12.24 8.58 -13.23
CA PHE A 260 -12.44 9.65 -12.24
C PHE A 260 -11.21 10.49 -11.95
N THR A 261 -10.02 10.12 -12.45
CA THR A 261 -8.82 10.95 -12.27
C THR A 261 -8.81 12.15 -13.22
N ASN A 262 -8.36 13.29 -12.73
CA ASN A 262 -8.06 14.50 -13.51
C ASN A 262 -6.54 14.70 -13.68
N ASN A 263 -5.73 13.72 -13.30
CA ASN A 263 -4.27 13.78 -13.36
C ASN A 263 -3.77 12.91 -14.51
N ASP A 264 -3.10 13.53 -15.50
CA ASP A 264 -2.63 12.86 -16.71
C ASP A 264 -1.62 11.73 -16.43
N GLU A 265 -0.74 11.88 -15.42
CA GLU A 265 0.22 10.85 -15.06
C GLU A 265 -0.49 9.61 -14.52
N ILE A 266 -1.46 9.82 -13.62
CA ILE A 266 -2.29 8.74 -13.08
C ILE A 266 -3.11 8.11 -14.21
N TYR A 267 -3.77 8.92 -15.05
CA TYR A 267 -4.56 8.43 -16.17
C TYR A 267 -3.72 7.53 -17.10
N ASN A 268 -2.56 8.01 -17.55
CA ASN A 268 -1.70 7.28 -18.50
C ASN A 268 -1.19 5.98 -17.89
N ARG A 269 -0.75 6.02 -16.64
CA ARG A 269 -0.27 4.83 -15.92
C ARG A 269 -1.36 3.77 -15.78
N PHE A 270 -2.56 4.16 -15.37
CA PHE A 270 -3.65 3.21 -15.14
C PHE A 270 -4.31 2.73 -16.43
N SER A 271 -4.35 3.57 -17.47
CA SER A 271 -4.77 3.16 -18.82
C SER A 271 -3.84 2.09 -19.39
N TRP A 272 -2.52 2.20 -19.17
CA TRP A 272 -1.57 1.15 -19.55
C TRP A 272 -1.86 -0.17 -18.84
N PHE A 273 -2.18 -0.14 -17.54
CA PHE A 273 -2.55 -1.35 -16.80
C PHE A 273 -3.85 -1.98 -17.32
N VAL A 274 -4.88 -1.17 -17.63
CA VAL A 274 -6.14 -1.63 -18.23
C VAL A 274 -5.86 -2.32 -19.55
N ASN A 275 -5.16 -1.66 -20.48
CA ASN A 275 -4.87 -2.21 -21.81
C ASN A 275 -4.08 -3.52 -21.73
N ARG A 276 -3.06 -3.60 -20.86
CA ARG A 276 -2.25 -4.81 -20.70
C ARG A 276 -3.02 -5.99 -20.10
N GLN A 277 -4.06 -5.72 -19.33
CA GLN A 277 -4.88 -6.75 -18.69
C GLN A 277 -6.07 -7.16 -19.56
N TYR A 278 -6.56 -6.30 -20.46
CA TYR A 278 -7.78 -6.52 -21.24
C TYR A 278 -7.83 -7.88 -21.93
N ASP A 279 -6.79 -8.22 -22.71
CA ASP A 279 -6.74 -9.48 -23.47
C ASP A 279 -6.48 -10.72 -22.59
N LYS A 280 -6.25 -10.54 -21.29
CA LYS A 280 -5.98 -11.62 -20.34
C LYS A 280 -7.22 -12.07 -19.57
N LEU A 281 -8.30 -11.31 -19.64
CA LEU A 281 -9.56 -11.64 -19.00
C LEU A 281 -10.44 -12.42 -19.97
N THR A 282 -11.12 -13.44 -19.45
CA THR A 282 -12.18 -14.13 -20.18
C THR A 282 -13.44 -13.25 -20.29
N ALA A 283 -14.37 -13.62 -21.16
CA ALA A 283 -15.64 -12.90 -21.30
C ALA A 283 -16.41 -12.80 -19.95
N GLU A 284 -16.51 -13.91 -19.21
CA GLU A 284 -17.17 -13.92 -17.89
C GLU A 284 -16.45 -13.00 -16.88
N GLU A 285 -15.13 -12.89 -16.96
CA GLU A 285 -14.36 -12.00 -16.09
C GLU A 285 -14.53 -10.52 -16.47
N HIS A 286 -14.65 -10.21 -17.76
CA HIS A 286 -15.04 -8.87 -18.22
C HIS A 286 -16.43 -8.47 -17.74
N ASP A 287 -17.39 -9.39 -17.77
CA ASP A 287 -18.75 -9.13 -17.25
C ASP A 287 -18.71 -8.82 -15.75
N LYS A 288 -17.98 -9.61 -14.96
CA LYS A 288 -17.79 -9.38 -13.52
C LYS A 288 -17.07 -8.06 -13.21
N ALA A 289 -16.07 -7.71 -14.02
CA ALA A 289 -15.38 -6.43 -13.88
C ALA A 289 -16.32 -5.26 -14.18
N SER A 290 -17.14 -5.38 -15.22
CA SER A 290 -18.12 -4.37 -15.64
C SER A 290 -19.18 -4.15 -14.57
N GLU A 291 -19.71 -5.22 -13.96
CA GLU A 291 -20.66 -5.12 -12.84
C GLU A 291 -20.06 -4.33 -11.66
N LEU A 292 -18.82 -4.63 -11.29
CA LEU A 292 -18.14 -3.92 -10.21
C LEU A 292 -17.90 -2.44 -10.55
N LEU A 293 -17.46 -2.16 -11.78
CA LEU A 293 -17.25 -0.81 -12.31
C LEU A 293 -18.54 0.01 -12.23
N GLU A 294 -19.66 -0.52 -12.74
CA GLU A 294 -20.95 0.17 -12.73
C GLU A 294 -21.46 0.43 -11.31
N GLN A 295 -21.37 -0.59 -10.43
CA GLN A 295 -21.79 -0.45 -9.04
C GLN A 295 -21.01 0.65 -8.32
N TRP A 296 -19.68 0.63 -8.41
CA TRP A 296 -18.84 1.60 -7.71
C TRP A 296 -18.91 2.98 -8.34
N SER A 297 -19.01 3.09 -9.66
CA SER A 297 -19.26 4.37 -10.32
C SER A 297 -20.57 4.98 -9.84
N THR A 298 -21.63 4.18 -9.64
CA THR A 298 -22.91 4.64 -9.10
C THR A 298 -22.76 5.12 -7.66
N ASP A 299 -22.04 4.37 -6.80
CA ASP A 299 -21.78 4.78 -5.41
C ASP A 299 -21.01 6.11 -5.34
N ILE A 300 -20.00 6.30 -6.21
CA ILE A 300 -19.22 7.54 -6.30
C ILE A 300 -20.09 8.72 -6.71
N TYR A 301 -20.90 8.57 -7.77
CA TYR A 301 -21.82 9.62 -8.21
C TYR A 301 -22.87 9.94 -7.14
N LYS A 302 -23.37 8.93 -6.43
CA LYS A 302 -24.33 9.11 -5.32
C LYS A 302 -23.70 9.87 -4.15
N ASN A 303 -22.41 9.64 -3.86
CA ASN A 303 -21.69 10.39 -2.84
C ASN A 303 -21.43 11.85 -3.26
N GLY A 304 -21.23 12.09 -4.57
CA GLY A 304 -21.15 13.44 -5.13
C GLY A 304 -19.81 14.15 -4.94
N ALA A 305 -18.77 13.45 -4.51
CA ALA A 305 -17.45 14.01 -4.24
C ALA A 305 -16.32 13.15 -4.82
N LEU A 306 -15.23 13.80 -5.21
CA LEU A 306 -13.96 13.16 -5.56
C LEU A 306 -12.85 13.68 -4.65
N TYR A 307 -12.03 12.77 -4.13
CA TYR A 307 -10.90 13.10 -3.26
C TYR A 307 -9.61 12.87 -4.03
N HIS A 308 -8.82 13.94 -4.18
CA HIS A 308 -7.51 13.95 -4.84
C HIS A 308 -6.38 14.07 -3.81
#